data_AF-A0A4Y2MIM0-F1
#
_entry.id   AF-A0A4Y2MIM0-F1
#
_cell.length_a   1.000
_cell.length_b   1.000
_cell.length_c   1.000
_cell.angle_alpha   90.00
_cell.angle_beta   90.00
_cell.angle_gamma   90.00
#
_symmetry.space_group_name_H-M   'P 1'
#
loop_
_entity.id
_entity.type
_entity.pdbx_description
1 polymer ?
#
loop_
_entity_poly.entity_id
_entity_poly.type
_entity_poly.pdbx_seq_one_letter_code
_entity_poly.pdbx_strand_id
1 'polypeptide(L)'
;MAELANYLKSDLILLAKECEVEILDTDGARSIIKKIEKSPDFDRGFALSQIKLFSQDRIEKERKQKELDKKQEESDERERERQFELEKLKSQQQSETVSLNSSGRERKITPSLKNMMHKFDMETSDILLYLNLFERQAKMADIEESE
;
A
#
# COMPACT_ATOMS: atom_id res chain seq x y z
N MET A 1 48.28 26.14 4.22
CA MET A 1 47.17 27.02 3.80
C MET A 1 46.33 26.41 2.66
N ALA A 2 46.86 26.10 1.47
CA ALA A 2 46.03 25.78 0.30
C ALA A 2 45.23 24.46 0.38
N GLU A 3 45.76 23.42 1.03
CA GLU A 3 45.09 22.09 1.05
C GLU A 3 43.93 22.03 2.07
N LEU A 4 44.12 22.54 3.28
CA LEU A 4 43.05 22.60 4.30
C LEU A 4 41.88 23.50 3.88
N ALA A 5 42.13 24.48 3.01
CA ALA A 5 41.10 25.37 2.49
C ALA A 5 40.07 24.67 1.58
N ASN A 6 40.38 23.45 1.09
CA ASN A 6 39.47 22.68 0.24
C ASN A 6 38.39 21.93 1.03
N TYR A 7 38.47 21.93 2.36
CA TYR A 7 37.58 21.18 3.23
C TYR A 7 36.47 22.06 3.82
N LEU A 8 35.34 21.44 4.18
CA LEU A 8 34.21 22.18 4.76
C LEU A 8 34.54 22.72 6.16
N LYS A 9 33.87 23.82 6.54
CA LYS A 9 34.00 24.40 7.90
C LYS A 9 33.70 23.36 8.98
N SER A 10 32.72 22.47 8.78
CA SER A 10 32.40 21.38 9.72
C SER A 10 33.58 20.45 9.97
N ASP A 11 34.32 20.10 8.91
CA ASP A 11 35.44 19.16 9.01
C ASP A 11 36.65 19.84 9.64
N LEU A 12 36.82 21.14 9.36
CA LEU A 12 37.84 21.98 10.01
C LEU A 12 37.59 22.14 11.52
N ILE A 13 36.32 22.22 11.94
CA ILE A 13 35.95 22.25 13.36
C ILE A 13 36.29 20.94 14.05
N LEU A 14 35.98 19.80 13.41
CA LEU A 14 36.34 18.48 13.92
C LEU A 14 37.86 18.31 14.02
N LEU A 15 38.59 18.76 12.99
CA LEU A 15 40.05 18.75 13.01
C LEU A 15 40.63 19.60 14.14
N ALA A 16 40.10 20.80 14.38
CA ALA A 16 40.59 21.61 15.49
C ALA A 16 40.33 20.96 16.84
N LYS A 17 39.19 20.26 17.00
CA LYS A 17 38.93 19.48 18.21
C LYS A 17 39.97 18.37 18.39
N GLU A 18 40.35 17.68 17.32
CA GLU A 18 41.40 16.65 17.34
C GLU A 18 42.79 17.22 17.64
N CYS A 19 43.07 18.43 17.15
CA CYS A 19 44.30 19.17 17.45
C CYS A 19 44.25 19.93 18.79
N GLU A 20 43.19 19.75 19.59
CA GLU A 20 42.95 20.45 20.86
C GLU A 20 43.02 21.99 20.76
N VAL A 21 42.60 22.53 19.62
CA VAL A 21 42.59 23.98 19.33
C VAL A 21 41.21 24.56 19.62
N GLU A 22 41.19 25.57 20.49
CA GLU A 22 39.96 26.32 20.80
C GLU A 22 39.47 27.16 19.61
N ILE A 23 38.25 26.85 19.16
CA ILE A 23 37.51 27.60 18.15
C ILE A 23 36.39 28.39 18.82
N LEU A 24 36.18 29.63 18.37
CA LEU A 24 35.02 30.45 18.69
C LEU A 24 33.96 30.31 17.60
N ASP A 25 32.68 30.45 17.93
CA ASP A 25 31.60 30.38 16.95
C ASP A 25 31.71 31.43 15.83
N THR A 26 32.35 32.57 16.15
CA THR A 26 32.66 33.66 15.21
C THR A 26 33.78 33.32 14.23
N ASP A 27 34.55 32.25 14.47
CA ASP A 27 35.67 31.91 13.59
C ASP A 27 35.17 31.39 12.24
N GLY A 28 35.62 32.07 11.17
CA GLY A 28 35.48 31.59 9.80
C GLY A 28 36.49 30.48 9.49
N ALA A 29 36.25 29.72 8.42
CA ALA A 29 37.13 28.63 7.99
C ALA A 29 38.61 29.04 7.88
N ARG A 30 38.90 30.23 7.34
CA ARG A 30 40.26 30.77 7.26
C ARG A 30 40.87 31.11 8.62
N SER A 31 40.06 31.55 9.59
CA SER A 31 40.52 31.81 10.97
C SER A 31 40.91 30.50 11.64
N ILE A 32 40.05 29.48 11.50
CA ILE A 32 40.26 28.14 12.03
C ILE A 32 41.56 27.54 11.49
N ILE A 33 41.75 27.54 10.18
CA ILE A 33 42.99 27.01 9.54
C ILE A 33 44.22 27.69 10.13
N LYS A 34 44.19 29.02 10.28
CA LYS A 34 45.31 29.77 10.87
C LYS A 34 45.56 29.43 12.33
N LYS A 35 44.52 29.13 13.12
CA LYS A 35 44.69 28.72 14.52
C LYS A 35 45.31 27.33 14.62
N ILE A 36 44.85 26.39 13.79
CA ILE A 36 45.41 25.03 13.72
C ILE A 36 46.88 25.07 13.31
N GLU A 37 47.23 25.80 12.25
CA GLU A 37 48.62 25.90 11.77
C GLU A 37 49.56 26.63 12.74
N LYS A 38 49.02 27.41 13.67
CA LYS A 38 49.79 28.10 14.72
C LYS A 38 49.95 27.27 16.01
N SER A 39 49.32 26.11 16.09
CA SER A 39 49.46 25.22 17.24
C SER A 39 50.92 24.73 17.35
N PRO A 40 51.50 24.69 18.56
CA PRO A 40 52.88 24.23 18.76
C PRO A 40 53.09 22.78 18.29
N ASP A 41 52.06 21.94 18.40
CA ASP A 41 52.09 20.51 18.05
C ASP A 41 51.52 20.24 16.65
N PHE A 42 51.48 21.26 15.77
CA PHE A 42 50.92 21.11 14.45
C PHE A 42 51.78 20.20 13.54
N ASP A 43 51.27 18.99 13.29
CA ASP A 43 51.73 18.13 12.20
C ASP A 43 50.78 18.23 11.00
N ARG A 44 51.31 18.78 9.89
CA ARG A 44 50.60 18.91 8.62
C ARG A 44 50.15 17.57 8.04
N GLY A 45 50.99 16.52 8.12
CA GLY A 45 50.69 15.21 7.57
C GLY A 45 49.57 14.51 8.32
N PHE A 46 49.62 14.59 9.65
CA PHE A 46 48.55 14.15 10.53
C PHE A 46 47.24 14.90 10.25
N ALA A 47 47.28 16.24 10.25
CA ALA A 47 46.09 17.06 10.06
C ALA A 47 45.36 16.79 8.74
N LEU A 48 46.12 16.60 7.65
CA LEU A 48 45.56 16.26 6.34
C LEU A 48 44.98 14.85 6.30
N SER A 49 45.62 13.90 6.99
CA SER A 49 45.11 12.53 7.10
C SER A 49 43.78 12.50 7.86
N GLN A 50 43.69 13.22 8.99
CA GLN A 50 42.48 13.30 9.81
C GLN A 50 41.32 13.96 9.07
N ILE A 51 41.54 15.13 8.47
CA ILE A 51 40.45 15.84 7.80
C ILE A 51 39.93 15.08 6.57
N LYS A 52 40.82 14.33 5.89
CA LYS A 52 40.41 13.42 4.80
C LYS A 52 39.53 12.30 5.32
N LEU A 53 39.85 11.71 6.47
CA LEU A 53 39.02 10.70 7.12
C LEU A 53 37.64 11.26 7.49
N PHE A 54 37.57 12.44 8.12
CA PHE A 54 36.30 13.07 8.47
C PHE A 54 35.42 13.36 7.24
N SER A 55 36.01 13.85 6.16
CA SER A 55 35.29 14.05 4.90
C SER A 55 34.77 12.73 4.32
N GLN A 56 35.57 11.65 4.36
CA GLN A 56 35.15 10.33 3.88
C GLN A 56 34.00 9.78 4.71
N ASP A 57 34.11 9.82 6.04
CA ASP A 57 33.06 9.37 6.97
C ASP A 57 31.74 10.11 6.72
N ARG A 58 31.79 11.43 6.50
CA ARG A 58 30.60 12.21 6.17
C ARG A 58 29.97 11.75 4.86
N ILE A 59 30.78 11.61 3.81
CA ILE A 59 30.31 11.17 2.48
C ILE A 59 29.70 9.77 2.56
N GLU A 60 30.31 8.86 3.34
CA GLU A 60 29.79 7.51 3.53
C GLU A 60 28.45 7.52 4.28
N LYS A 61 28.32 8.32 5.35
CA LYS A 61 27.06 8.48 6.07
C LYS A 61 25.96 9.04 5.18
N GLU A 62 26.26 10.05 4.37
CA GLU A 62 25.30 10.63 3.42
C GLU A 62 24.85 9.60 2.37
N ARG A 63 25.78 8.79 1.85
CA ARG A 63 25.46 7.70 0.91
C ARG A 63 24.55 6.65 1.54
N LYS A 64 24.87 6.20 2.76
CA LYS A 64 24.04 5.24 3.50
C LYS A 64 22.64 5.78 3.76
N GLN A 65 22.53 7.07 4.12
CA GLN A 65 21.23 7.70 4.32
C GLN A 65 20.43 7.74 3.02
N LYS A 66 21.04 8.17 1.90
CA LYS A 66 20.38 8.17 0.59
C LYS A 66 19.93 6.79 0.14
N GLU A 67 20.72 5.75 0.41
CA GLU A 67 20.32 4.37 0.10
C GLU A 67 19.12 3.92 0.95
N LEU A 68 19.11 4.29 2.23
CA LEU A 68 18.00 4.00 3.14
C LEU A 68 16.71 4.70 2.69
N ASP A 69 16.80 5.99 2.38
CA ASP A 69 15.67 6.79 1.90
C ASP A 69 15.09 6.20 0.60
N LYS A 70 15.96 5.80 -0.34
CA LYS A 70 15.54 5.13 -1.57
C LYS A 70 14.85 3.79 -1.31
N LYS A 71 15.40 2.97 -0.40
CA LYS A 71 14.77 1.68 -0.04
C LYS A 71 13.40 1.89 0.61
N GLN A 72 13.26 2.93 1.42
CA GLN A 72 11.98 3.28 2.04
C GLN A 72 10.96 3.68 0.97
N GLU A 73 11.35 4.57 0.04
CA GLU A 73 10.49 5.00 -1.06
C GLU A 73 10.05 3.82 -1.94
N GLU A 74 10.96 2.91 -2.30
CA GLU A 74 10.62 1.70 -3.03
C GLU A 74 9.71 0.74 -2.24
N SER A 75 9.83 0.71 -0.91
CA SER A 75 8.95 -0.09 -0.04
C SER A 75 7.53 0.49 -0.02
N ASP A 76 7.43 1.80 0.14
CA ASP A 76 6.17 2.53 0.19
C ASP A 76 5.44 2.43 -1.16
N GLU A 77 6.16 2.53 -2.28
CA GLU A 77 5.62 2.32 -3.62
C GLU A 77 5.00 0.92 -3.78
N ARG A 78 5.76 -0.13 -3.42
CA ARG A 78 5.26 -1.51 -3.48
C ARG A 78 4.06 -1.75 -2.57
N GLU A 79 3.99 -1.06 -1.43
CA GLU A 79 2.83 -1.15 -0.56
C GLU A 79 1.60 -0.47 -1.18
N ARG A 80 1.77 0.72 -1.78
CA ARG A 80 0.69 1.40 -2.52
C ARG A 80 0.17 0.54 -3.67
N GLU A 81 1.05 -0.08 -4.44
CA GLU A 81 0.66 -1.00 -5.52
C GLU A 81 -0.16 -2.19 -5.00
N ARG A 82 0.28 -2.83 -3.91
CA ARG A 82 -0.48 -3.92 -3.28
C ARG A 82 -1.86 -3.47 -2.79
N GLN A 83 -1.96 -2.29 -2.18
CA GLN A 83 -3.23 -1.75 -1.70
C GLN A 83 -4.19 -1.47 -2.87
N PHE A 84 -3.69 -0.90 -3.96
CA PHE A 84 -4.46 -0.64 -5.16
C PHE A 84 -5.00 -1.94 -5.79
N GLU A 85 -4.16 -2.99 -5.87
CA GLU A 85 -4.59 -4.28 -6.42
C GLU A 85 -5.70 -4.93 -5.56
N LEU A 86 -5.58 -4.86 -4.23
CA LEU A 86 -6.61 -5.34 -3.30
C LEU A 86 -7.92 -4.55 -3.46
N GLU A 87 -7.87 -3.22 -3.60
CA GLU A 87 -9.05 -2.39 -3.80
C GLU A 87 -9.76 -2.69 -5.13
N LYS A 88 -8.98 -2.95 -6.18
CA LYS A 88 -9.51 -3.39 -7.48
C LYS A 88 -10.26 -4.73 -7.37
N LEU A 89 -9.66 -5.73 -6.71
CA LEU A 89 -10.30 -7.02 -6.47
C LEU A 89 -11.58 -6.88 -5.64
N LYS A 90 -11.55 -6.06 -4.58
CA LYS A 90 -12.72 -5.79 -3.73
C LYS A 90 -13.86 -5.16 -4.54
N SER A 91 -13.53 -4.22 -5.43
CA SER A 91 -14.51 -3.57 -6.33
C SER A 91 -15.11 -4.57 -7.33
N GLN A 92 -14.30 -5.47 -7.89
CA GLN A 92 -14.77 -6.54 -8.77
C GLN A 92 -15.72 -7.49 -8.03
N GLN A 93 -15.36 -7.97 -6.83
CA GLN A 93 -16.24 -8.81 -6.01
C GLN A 93 -17.56 -8.11 -5.65
N GLN A 94 -17.53 -6.81 -5.32
CA GLN A 94 -18.75 -6.05 -5.09
C GLN A 94 -19.62 -5.95 -6.35
N SER A 95 -19.03 -5.75 -7.53
CA SER A 95 -19.77 -5.73 -8.79
C SER A 95 -20.38 -7.09 -9.14
N GLU A 96 -19.66 -8.20 -8.89
CA GLU A 96 -20.15 -9.56 -9.10
C GLU A 96 -21.28 -9.91 -8.13
N THR A 97 -21.14 -9.55 -6.85
CA THR A 97 -22.21 -9.76 -5.86
C THR A 97 -23.45 -8.91 -6.15
N VAL A 98 -23.29 -7.67 -6.62
CA VAL A 98 -24.43 -6.84 -7.07
C VAL A 98 -25.09 -7.41 -8.33
N SER A 99 -24.31 -7.94 -9.28
CA SER A 99 -24.83 -8.62 -10.48
C SER A 99 -25.58 -9.93 -10.15
N LEU A 100 -25.08 -10.71 -9.19
CA LEU A 100 -25.76 -11.92 -8.70
C LEU A 100 -27.04 -11.59 -7.93
N ASN A 101 -27.09 -10.44 -7.25
CA ASN A 101 -28.29 -9.95 -6.56
C ASN A 101 -29.29 -9.25 -7.50
N SER A 102 -28.85 -8.77 -8.67
CA SER A 102 -29.70 -8.17 -9.72
C SER A 102 -30.14 -9.17 -10.79
N SER A 103 -29.57 -10.38 -10.79
CA SER A 103 -30.24 -11.56 -11.32
C SER A 103 -31.44 -11.86 -10.43
N GLY A 104 -32.45 -10.99 -10.56
CA GLY A 104 -33.83 -11.31 -10.31
C GLY A 104 -34.14 -12.51 -11.19
N ARG A 105 -33.79 -13.68 -10.67
CA ARG A 105 -34.45 -14.92 -10.99
C ARG A 105 -35.90 -14.59 -10.67
N GLU A 106 -36.62 -14.14 -11.69
CA GLU A 106 -38.06 -14.18 -11.73
C GLU A 106 -38.36 -15.62 -11.38
N ARG A 107 -38.59 -15.85 -10.09
CA ARG A 107 -39.34 -16.99 -9.65
C ARG A 107 -40.68 -16.69 -10.28
N LYS A 108 -40.88 -17.18 -11.51
CA LYS A 108 -42.21 -17.46 -12.02
C LYS A 108 -42.84 -18.20 -10.86
N ILE A 109 -43.73 -17.51 -10.15
CA ILE A 109 -44.47 -18.10 -9.05
C ILE A 109 -45.39 -19.04 -9.78
N THR A 110 -44.91 -20.25 -10.10
CA THR A 110 -45.76 -21.31 -10.57
C THR A 110 -46.69 -21.57 -9.39
N PRO A 111 -48.00 -21.33 -9.52
CA PRO A 111 -48.92 -21.68 -8.46
C PRO A 111 -48.72 -23.17 -8.20
N SER A 112 -48.33 -23.53 -6.97
CA SER A 112 -48.11 -24.93 -6.64
C SER A 112 -49.38 -25.70 -6.98
N LEU A 113 -49.26 -26.85 -7.67
CA LEU A 113 -50.40 -27.66 -8.10
C LEU A 113 -51.41 -27.90 -6.94
N LYS A 114 -50.87 -28.11 -5.73
CA LYS A 114 -51.61 -28.26 -4.47
C LYS A 114 -52.53 -27.09 -4.12
N ASN A 115 -52.16 -25.86 -4.51
CA ASN A 115 -52.93 -24.64 -4.27
C ASN A 115 -53.90 -24.32 -5.40
N MET A 116 -53.72 -24.91 -6.58
CA MET A 116 -54.63 -24.77 -7.70
C MET A 116 -55.83 -25.72 -7.59
N MET A 117 -55.62 -26.89 -6.98
CA MET A 117 -56.66 -27.91 -6.82
C MET A 117 -57.66 -27.53 -5.72
N HIS A 118 -58.94 -27.45 -6.08
CA HIS A 118 -60.02 -27.47 -5.10
C HIS A 118 -60.00 -28.79 -4.31
N LYS A 119 -60.44 -28.79 -3.05
CA LYS A 119 -60.48 -30.03 -2.25
C LYS A 119 -61.58 -30.93 -2.82
N PHE A 120 -61.22 -32.17 -3.17
CA PHE A 120 -62.19 -33.17 -3.58
C PHE A 120 -62.90 -33.73 -2.34
N ASP A 121 -64.23 -33.68 -2.34
CA ASP A 121 -65.08 -34.32 -1.33
C ASP A 121 -65.80 -35.51 -1.97
N MET A 122 -65.58 -36.72 -1.47
CA MET A 122 -66.19 -37.93 -2.03
C MET A 122 -67.70 -38.01 -1.82
N GLU A 123 -68.26 -37.26 -0.87
CA GLU A 123 -69.70 -37.29 -0.58
C GLU A 123 -70.49 -36.38 -1.53
N THR A 124 -69.88 -35.30 -2.01
CA THR A 124 -70.57 -34.26 -2.79
C THR A 124 -69.97 -33.98 -4.17
N SER A 125 -68.75 -34.43 -4.44
CA SER A 125 -68.01 -34.06 -5.65
C SER A 125 -68.04 -35.18 -6.69
N ASP A 126 -68.44 -34.85 -7.91
CA ASP A 126 -68.33 -35.75 -9.06
C ASP A 126 -66.88 -35.84 -9.53
N ILE A 127 -66.31 -37.05 -9.52
CA ILE A 127 -64.93 -37.32 -9.91
C ILE A 127 -64.65 -36.95 -11.37
N LEU A 128 -65.61 -37.15 -12.27
CA LEU A 128 -65.42 -36.83 -13.69
C LEU A 128 -65.35 -35.32 -13.89
N LEU A 129 -66.18 -34.57 -13.16
CA LEU A 129 -66.17 -33.11 -13.20
C LEU A 129 -64.88 -32.54 -12.59
N TYR A 130 -64.42 -33.13 -11.48
CA TYR A 130 -63.19 -32.75 -10.81
C TYR A 130 -61.96 -32.86 -11.73
N LEU A 131 -61.83 -34.01 -12.41
CA LEU A 131 -60.72 -34.25 -13.34
C LEU A 131 -60.79 -33.33 -14.57
N ASN A 132 -61.98 -33.07 -15.12
CA ASN A 132 -62.15 -32.13 -16.24
C ASN A 132 -61.75 -30.69 -15.87
N LEU A 133 -62.13 -30.25 -14.66
CA LEU A 133 -61.78 -28.91 -14.18
C LEU A 133 -60.27 -28.80 -13.96
N PHE A 134 -59.66 -29.84 -13.38
CA PHE A 134 -58.22 -29.94 -13.21
C PHE A 134 -57.47 -29.83 -14.55
N GLU A 135 -57.89 -30.61 -15.56
CA GLU A 135 -57.25 -30.60 -16.88
C GLU A 135 -57.33 -29.21 -17.55
N ARG A 136 -58.48 -28.53 -17.46
CA ARG A 136 -58.64 -27.15 -17.98
C ARG A 136 -57.74 -26.16 -17.25
N GLN A 137 -57.66 -26.26 -15.92
CA GLN A 137 -56.81 -25.41 -15.10
C GLN A 137 -55.33 -25.62 -15.43
N ALA A 138 -54.89 -26.87 -15.57
CA ALA A 138 -53.53 -27.20 -15.98
C ALA A 138 -53.18 -26.61 -17.36
N LYS A 139 -54.08 -26.74 -18.34
CA LYS A 139 -53.92 -26.13 -19.68
C LYS A 139 -53.85 -24.60 -19.63
N MET A 140 -54.69 -23.96 -18.81
CA MET A 140 -54.68 -22.49 -18.67
C MET A 140 -53.41 -21.97 -17.97
N ALA A 141 -52.81 -22.77 -17.09
CA ALA A 141 -51.59 -22.42 -16.38
C ALA A 141 -50.29 -22.79 -17.14
N ASP A 142 -50.41 -23.32 -18.37
CA ASP A 142 -49.29 -23.73 -19.23
C ASP A 142 -48.27 -24.62 -18.50
N ILE A 143 -48.78 -25.53 -17.67
CA ILE A 143 -47.96 -26.49 -16.94
C ILE A 143 -47.63 -27.62 -17.91
N GLU A 144 -46.39 -27.66 -18.40
CA GLU A 144 -45.90 -28.74 -19.26
C GLU A 144 -46.02 -30.10 -18.57
N GLU A 145 -46.47 -31.10 -19.32
CA GLU A 145 -46.52 -32.50 -18.90
C GLU A 145 -45.06 -33.00 -18.80
N SER A 146 -44.52 -33.09 -17.58
CA SER A 146 -43.22 -33.73 -17.38
C SER A 146 -43.40 -35.23 -17.54
N GLU A 147 -42.72 -35.81 -18.53
CA GLU A 147 -42.48 -37.27 -18.64
C GLU A 147 -41.79 -37.85 -17.40
#